data_AF-A0AAN6PA24-F1
#
_entry.id   AF-A0AAN6PA24-F1
#
_cell.length_a   1.000
_cell.length_b   1.000
_cell.length_c   1.000
_cell.angle_alpha   90.00
_cell.angle_beta   90.00
_cell.angle_gamma   90.00
#
_symmetry.space_group_name_H-M   'P 1'
#
loop_
_entity.id
_entity.type
_entity.pdbx_description
1 polymer ?
#
loop_
_entity_poly.entity_id
_entity_poly.type
_entity_poly.pdbx_seq_one_letter_code
_entity_poly.pdbx_strand_id
1 'polypeptide(L)'
;MSAPESVQQFHRLLGSSSFLFLLFVAATAEAAEHLEKVRSWTGFSETVIVDPENLLARELKSRKLLDVAITDSQLYRLRGYKHGMAQPALLVVKSDGAMNIGGATDRPVLAEVWKNTQNQLQGGDVITKQGYATTGVLHLLGQKLSGW
;
A
#
# COMPACT_ATOMS: atom_id res chain seq x y z
N MET A 1 7.32 6.05 26.04
CA MET A 1 7.86 5.11 25.03
C MET A 1 7.87 5.83 23.69
N SER A 2 8.98 5.79 22.95
CA SER A 2 9.07 6.36 21.59
C SER A 2 8.25 5.52 20.60
N ALA A 3 7.71 6.14 19.55
CA ALA A 3 7.02 5.43 18.47
C ALA A 3 7.96 4.43 17.76
N PRO A 4 7.45 3.34 17.16
CA PRO A 4 8.26 2.44 16.33
C PRO A 4 8.88 3.13 15.12
N GLU A 5 9.99 2.60 14.60
CA GLU A 5 10.74 3.24 13.51
C GLU A 5 9.93 3.43 12.23
N SER A 6 9.14 2.43 11.80
CA SER A 6 8.29 2.53 10.60
C SER A 6 7.28 3.68 10.70
N VAL A 7 6.72 3.88 11.89
CA VAL A 7 5.81 5.00 12.22
C VAL A 7 6.55 6.34 12.23
N GLN A 8 7.76 6.39 12.80
CA GLN A 8 8.59 7.60 12.79
C GLN A 8 9.02 7.99 11.37
N GLN A 9 9.39 7.04 10.52
CA GLN A 9 9.72 7.28 9.11
C GLN A 9 8.52 7.86 8.37
N PHE A 10 7.33 7.28 8.53
CA PHE A 10 6.10 7.81 7.96
C PHE A 10 5.83 9.27 8.41
N HIS A 11 5.93 9.56 9.71
CA HIS A 11 5.73 10.92 10.21
C HIS A 11 6.76 11.93 9.69
N ARG A 12 8.02 11.54 9.52
CA ARG A 12 9.05 12.39 8.92
C ARG A 12 8.71 12.76 7.48
N LEU A 13 8.20 11.79 6.70
CA LEU A 13 7.77 12.02 5.32
C LEU A 13 6.59 12.98 5.25
N LEU A 14 5.66 12.92 6.21
CA LEU A 14 4.54 13.86 6.31
C LEU A 14 4.91 15.25 6.85
N GLY A 15 5.96 15.36 7.67
CA GLY A 15 6.39 16.62 8.27
C GLY A 15 7.31 17.47 7.38
N SER A 16 7.87 16.89 6.31
CA SER A 16 8.74 17.61 5.37
C SER A 16 7.91 18.63 4.59
N SER A 17 8.14 19.93 4.86
CA SER A 17 7.29 21.07 4.45
C SER A 17 7.38 21.42 2.95
N SER A 18 7.57 20.44 2.07
CA SER A 18 7.74 20.65 0.62
C SER A 18 6.88 19.68 -0.18
N PHE A 19 5.57 19.68 0.05
CA PHE A 19 4.60 18.99 -0.80
C PHE A 19 4.32 19.74 -2.11
N LEU A 20 5.38 20.14 -2.82
CA LEU A 20 5.31 20.62 -4.20
C LEU A 20 5.43 19.47 -5.22
N PHE A 21 5.72 18.25 -4.76
CA PHE A 21 5.89 17.06 -5.59
C PHE A 21 5.08 15.88 -5.04
N LEU A 22 4.57 15.06 -5.97
CA LEU A 22 3.96 13.77 -5.65
C LEU A 22 5.06 12.83 -5.15
N LEU A 23 4.96 12.41 -3.89
CA LEU A 23 5.89 11.45 -3.29
C LEU A 23 5.28 10.06 -3.31
N PHE A 24 5.97 9.10 -3.92
CA PHE A 24 5.60 7.69 -3.86
C PHE A 24 6.38 7.00 -2.74
N VAL A 25 5.64 6.39 -1.82
CA VAL A 25 6.21 5.61 -0.71
C VAL A 25 5.56 4.24 -0.72
N ALA A 26 6.37 3.19 -0.80
CA ALA A 26 5.90 1.83 -0.57
C ALA A 26 6.10 1.45 0.90
N ALA A 27 5.21 0.62 1.43
CA ALA A 27 5.40 -0.04 2.72
C ALA A 27 5.26 -1.55 2.52
N THR A 28 6.13 -2.35 3.15
CA THR A 28 6.15 -3.80 2.96
C THR A 28 6.33 -4.55 4.28
N ALA A 29 5.67 -5.69 4.39
CA ALA A 29 5.89 -6.66 5.47
C ALA A 29 7.09 -7.61 5.18
N GLU A 30 7.71 -7.50 4.00
CA GLU A 30 8.91 -8.26 3.67
C GLU A 30 10.13 -7.81 4.48
N ALA A 31 11.05 -8.74 4.72
CA ALA A 31 12.33 -8.44 5.35
C ALA A 31 13.19 -7.52 4.46
N ALA A 32 13.94 -6.62 5.09
CA ALA A 32 14.77 -5.63 4.39
C ALA A 32 15.78 -6.27 3.41
N GLU A 33 16.25 -7.48 3.70
CA GLU A 33 17.18 -8.25 2.86
C GLU A 33 16.63 -8.56 1.46
N HIS A 34 15.32 -8.53 1.24
CA HIS A 34 14.73 -8.77 -0.07
C HIS A 34 14.63 -7.52 -0.95
N LEU A 35 14.82 -6.33 -0.36
CA LEU A 35 14.60 -5.06 -1.06
C LEU A 35 15.50 -4.88 -2.28
N GLU A 36 16.81 -5.12 -2.15
CA GLU A 36 17.75 -4.94 -3.26
C GLU A 36 17.37 -5.80 -4.48
N LYS A 37 16.95 -7.04 -4.20
CA LYS A 37 16.48 -7.97 -5.22
C LYS A 37 15.21 -7.45 -5.90
N VAL A 38 14.23 -6.98 -5.13
CA VAL A 38 13.00 -6.38 -5.68
C VAL A 38 13.32 -5.16 -6.55
N ARG A 39 14.20 -4.27 -6.07
CA ARG A 39 14.66 -3.10 -6.85
C ARG A 39 15.30 -3.51 -8.17
N SER A 40 16.19 -4.52 -8.14
CA SER A 40 16.86 -5.02 -9.34
C SER A 40 15.90 -5.60 -10.38
N TRP A 41 14.80 -6.21 -9.96
CA TRP A 41 13.82 -6.86 -10.84
C TRP A 41 12.75 -5.92 -11.37
N THR A 42 12.33 -4.95 -10.55
CA THR A 42 11.21 -4.06 -10.86
C THR A 42 11.65 -2.69 -11.36
N GLY A 43 12.91 -2.31 -11.13
CA GLY A 43 13.40 -0.94 -11.35
C GLY A 43 12.85 0.06 -10.33
N PHE A 44 12.08 -0.39 -9.32
CA PHE A 44 11.53 0.50 -8.30
C PHE A 44 12.66 1.12 -7.47
N SER A 45 12.78 2.45 -7.48
CA SER A 45 13.87 3.17 -6.84
C SER A 45 13.42 4.06 -5.67
N GLU A 46 12.11 4.27 -5.53
CA GLU A 46 11.52 5.19 -4.55
C GLU A 46 11.68 4.70 -3.10
N THR A 47 11.18 5.51 -2.16
CA THR A 47 11.26 5.22 -0.72
C THR A 47 10.43 3.98 -0.37
N VAL A 48 11.02 3.07 0.41
CA VAL A 48 10.34 1.89 0.96
C VAL A 48 10.45 1.88 2.48
N ILE A 49 9.32 1.81 3.17
CA ILE A 49 9.24 1.57 4.61
C ILE A 49 9.14 0.06 4.84
N VAL A 50 10.10 -0.49 5.58
CA VAL A 50 10.11 -1.91 5.98
C VAL A 50 9.37 -2.06 7.30
N ASP A 51 8.26 -2.80 7.28
CA ASP A 51 7.33 -2.95 8.41
C ASP A 51 6.92 -4.43 8.61
N PRO A 52 7.86 -5.34 8.88
CA PRO A 52 7.60 -6.78 9.00
C PRO A 52 6.67 -7.14 10.18
N GLU A 53 6.51 -6.24 11.14
CA GLU A 53 5.61 -6.38 12.29
C GLU A 53 4.21 -5.78 12.04
N ASN A 54 3.99 -5.18 10.88
CA ASN A 54 2.75 -4.49 10.50
C ASN A 54 2.37 -3.35 11.48
N LEU A 55 3.35 -2.66 12.06
CA LEU A 55 3.12 -1.59 13.04
C LEU A 55 2.54 -0.34 12.39
N LEU A 56 3.02 0.01 11.19
CA LEU A 56 2.47 1.11 10.41
C LEU A 56 1.03 0.82 10.00
N ALA A 57 0.75 -0.40 9.52
CA ALA A 57 -0.61 -0.82 9.17
C ALA A 57 -1.59 -0.69 10.35
N ARG A 58 -1.17 -1.12 11.55
CA ARG A 58 -1.96 -0.98 12.78
C ARG A 58 -2.18 0.47 13.20
N GLU A 59 -1.16 1.31 13.05
CA GLU A 59 -1.24 2.73 13.37
C GLU A 59 -2.17 3.48 12.41
N LEU A 60 -2.10 3.18 11.11
CA LEU A 60 -3.02 3.77 10.13
C LEU A 60 -4.47 3.37 10.40
N LYS A 61 -4.70 2.13 10.86
CA LYS A 61 -6.02 1.64 11.27
C LYS A 61 -6.52 2.33 12.53
N SER A 62 -5.67 2.48 13.55
CA SER A 62 -6.04 3.12 14.83
C SER A 62 -6.48 4.57 14.62
N ARG A 63 -5.86 5.26 13.65
CA ARG A 63 -6.20 6.62 13.23
C ARG A 63 -7.36 6.71 12.24
N LYS A 64 -7.96 5.59 11.86
CA LYS A 64 -9.02 5.50 10.82
C LYS A 64 -8.60 6.08 9.46
N LEU A 65 -7.30 6.03 9.15
CA LEU A 65 -6.73 6.54 7.89
C LEU A 65 -6.70 5.48 6.80
N LEU A 66 -6.33 4.24 7.15
CA LEU A 66 -6.30 3.11 6.23
C LEU A 66 -6.51 1.82 7.03
N ASP A 67 -7.41 0.95 6.59
CA ASP A 67 -7.57 -0.40 7.15
C ASP A 67 -6.94 -1.41 6.19
N VAL A 68 -5.74 -1.89 6.53
CA VAL A 68 -5.01 -2.89 5.76
C VAL A 68 -5.32 -4.27 6.33
N ALA A 69 -5.87 -5.16 5.50
CA ALA A 69 -6.04 -6.55 5.88
C ALA A 69 -4.67 -7.22 6.11
N ILE A 70 -4.51 -7.91 7.24
CA ILE A 70 -3.32 -8.69 7.56
C ILE A 70 -3.70 -10.16 7.53
N THR A 71 -3.13 -10.93 6.60
CA THR A 71 -3.38 -12.37 6.51
C THR A 71 -2.34 -13.11 7.34
N ASP A 72 -2.80 -13.67 8.45
CA ASP A 72 -1.99 -14.50 9.34
C ASP A 72 -2.40 -15.97 9.17
N SER A 73 -1.67 -16.69 8.31
CA SER A 73 -1.84 -18.13 8.11
C SER A 73 -0.53 -18.86 8.35
N GLN A 74 -0.62 -20.15 8.66
CA GLN A 74 0.57 -21.00 8.85
C GLN A 74 1.49 -20.97 7.62
N LEU A 75 0.92 -20.90 6.41
CA LEU A 75 1.68 -20.77 5.16
C LEU A 75 2.54 -19.49 5.14
N TYR A 76 2.01 -18.35 5.56
CA TYR A 76 2.75 -17.08 5.56
C TYR A 76 3.82 -17.06 6.65
N ARG A 77 3.54 -17.64 7.83
CA ARG A 77 4.56 -17.79 8.89
C ARG A 77 5.74 -18.63 8.44
N LEU A 78 5.49 -19.75 7.73
CA LEU A 78 6.54 -20.60 7.14
C LEU A 78 7.36 -19.89 6.05
N ARG A 79 6.78 -18.85 5.41
CA ARG A 79 7.46 -17.99 4.43
C ARG A 79 8.20 -16.80 5.05
N GLY A 80 8.31 -16.74 6.38
CA GLY A 80 9.04 -15.69 7.10
C GLY A 80 8.18 -14.53 7.61
N TYR A 81 6.88 -14.48 7.30
CA TYR A 81 5.95 -13.44 7.78
C TYR A 81 5.43 -13.77 9.19
N LYS A 82 6.29 -13.59 10.21
CA LYS A 82 5.98 -13.95 11.60
C LYS A 82 4.74 -13.25 12.17
N HIS A 83 4.41 -12.07 11.66
CA HIS A 83 3.29 -11.24 12.14
C HIS A 83 2.15 -11.13 11.12
N GLY A 84 2.09 -12.07 10.17
CA GLY A 84 1.15 -12.04 9.05
C GLY A 84 1.63 -11.14 7.90
N MET A 85 1.05 -11.34 6.73
CA MET A 85 1.35 -10.55 5.53
C MET A 85 0.29 -9.46 5.35
N ALA A 86 0.72 -8.20 5.33
CA ALA A 86 -0.14 -7.10 4.91
C ALA A 86 -0.60 -7.29 3.45
N GLN A 87 -1.90 -7.18 3.22
CA GLN A 87 -2.45 -7.20 1.88
C GLN A 87 -2.21 -5.86 1.17
N PRO A 88 -2.14 -5.86 -0.17
CA PRO A 88 -1.99 -4.62 -0.94
C PRO A 88 -3.11 -3.62 -0.61
N ALA A 89 -2.72 -2.39 -0.30
CA ALA A 89 -3.61 -1.28 0.01
C ALA A 89 -2.94 0.04 -0.41
N LEU A 90 -3.73 1.09 -0.61
CA LEU A 90 -3.22 2.39 -1.03
C LEU A 90 -3.83 3.54 -0.22
N LEU A 91 -2.96 4.43 0.24
CA LEU A 91 -3.31 5.67 0.92
C LEU A 91 -2.78 6.84 0.10
N VAL A 92 -3.64 7.78 -0.24
CA VAL A 92 -3.22 9.06 -0.84
C VAL A 92 -3.26 10.12 0.24
N VAL A 93 -2.15 10.81 0.46
CA VAL A 93 -2.09 11.93 1.41
C VAL A 93 -1.98 13.23 0.63
N LYS A 94 -2.90 14.16 0.91
CA LYS A 94 -2.95 15.51 0.37
C LYS A 94 -2.54 16.51 1.46
N SER A 95 -2.23 17.74 1.05
CA SER A 95 -1.94 18.84 1.98
C SER A 95 -3.14 19.20 2.89
N ASP A 96 -4.37 18.86 2.48
CA ASP A 96 -5.62 19.15 3.19
C ASP A 96 -6.22 17.92 3.92
N GLY A 97 -5.61 16.73 3.82
CA GLY A 97 -6.12 15.51 4.46
C GLY A 97 -5.66 14.21 3.79
N ALA A 98 -6.14 13.07 4.28
CA ALA A 98 -5.81 11.75 3.74
C ALA A 98 -7.03 11.07 3.12
N MET A 99 -6.82 10.35 2.03
CA MET A 99 -7.83 9.56 1.33
C MET A 99 -7.47 8.07 1.36
N ASN A 100 -8.35 7.29 1.98
CA ASN A 100 -8.31 5.83 1.96
C ASN A 100 -8.85 5.32 0.61
N ILE A 101 -8.00 4.66 -0.17
CA ILE A 101 -8.36 4.08 -1.47
C ILE A 101 -8.68 2.56 -1.36
N GLY A 102 -8.77 2.04 -0.15
CA GLY A 102 -9.15 0.65 0.13
C GLY A 102 -7.95 -0.28 0.33
N GLY A 103 -8.28 -1.43 0.91
CA GLY A 103 -7.36 -2.49 1.32
C GLY A 103 -8.16 -3.73 1.71
N ALA A 104 -8.81 -4.37 0.74
CA ALA A 104 -9.64 -5.54 1.00
C ALA A 104 -9.35 -6.61 -0.04
N THR A 105 -8.64 -7.67 0.39
CA THR A 105 -8.42 -9.03 -0.19
C THR A 105 -7.98 -9.14 -1.66
N ASP A 106 -8.17 -8.10 -2.44
CA ASP A 106 -8.05 -8.03 -3.87
C ASP A 106 -7.29 -6.76 -4.24
N ARG A 107 -6.38 -6.91 -5.21
CA ARG A 107 -5.48 -5.84 -5.62
C ARG A 107 -6.28 -4.71 -6.28
N PRO A 108 -6.21 -3.47 -5.78
CA PRO A 108 -6.88 -2.35 -6.44
C PRO A 108 -6.26 -2.12 -7.82
N VAL A 109 -7.09 -1.93 -8.84
CA VAL A 109 -6.63 -1.61 -10.20
C VAL A 109 -6.00 -0.22 -10.19
N LEU A 110 -4.68 -0.15 -10.36
CA LEU A 110 -3.90 1.10 -10.26
C LEU A 110 -4.38 2.21 -11.21
N ALA A 111 -4.90 1.85 -12.39
CA ALA A 111 -5.44 2.82 -13.34
C ALA A 111 -6.71 3.51 -12.81
N GLU A 112 -7.59 2.76 -12.13
CA GLU A 112 -8.79 3.31 -11.50
C GLU A 112 -8.44 4.16 -10.28
N VAL A 113 -7.48 3.70 -9.49
CA VAL A 113 -6.91 4.44 -8.36
C VAL A 113 -6.35 5.79 -8.82
N TRP A 114 -5.54 5.78 -9.88
CA TRP A 114 -4.96 7.00 -10.44
C TRP A 114 -6.03 7.94 -10.98
N LYS A 115 -7.01 7.41 -11.73
CA LYS A 115 -8.14 8.19 -12.23
C LYS A 115 -8.92 8.86 -11.10
N ASN A 116 -9.24 8.15 -10.02
CA ASN A 116 -9.93 8.73 -8.87
C ASN A 116 -9.08 9.77 -8.14
N THR A 117 -7.79 9.50 -8.01
CA THR A 117 -6.83 10.44 -7.41
C THR A 117 -6.81 11.74 -8.21
N GLN A 118 -6.70 11.67 -9.53
CA GLN A 118 -6.72 12.83 -10.42
C GLN A 118 -8.04 13.62 -10.33
N ASN A 119 -9.19 12.94 -10.33
CA ASN A 119 -10.49 13.62 -10.24
C ASN A 119 -10.66 14.37 -8.92
N GLN A 120 -10.21 13.80 -7.80
CA GLN A 120 -10.27 14.48 -6.51
C GLN A 120 -9.24 15.60 -6.37
N LEU A 121 -8.05 15.47 -6.96
CA LEU A 121 -7.11 16.60 -7.05
C LEU A 121 -7.69 17.77 -7.83
N GLN A 122 -8.63 17.52 -8.75
CA GLN A 122 -9.36 18.54 -9.50
C GLN A 122 -10.64 19.03 -8.80
N GLY A 123 -10.90 18.59 -7.56
CA GLY A 123 -12.08 18.97 -6.78
C GLY A 123 -13.36 18.21 -7.12
N GLY A 124 -13.27 17.11 -7.90
CA GLY A 124 -14.39 16.22 -8.20
C GLY A 124 -14.62 15.15 -7.13
N ASP A 125 -15.82 14.57 -7.10
CA ASP A 125 -16.16 13.45 -6.21
C ASP A 125 -15.47 12.12 -6.62
N VAL A 126 -15.43 11.15 -5.71
CA VAL A 126 -15.02 9.75 -6.01
C VAL A 126 -15.91 9.20 -7.13
N ILE A 127 -15.32 8.85 -8.28
CA ILE A 127 -16.06 8.36 -9.45
C ILE A 127 -16.58 6.93 -9.23
N THR A 128 -15.80 6.06 -8.58
CA THR A 128 -16.26 4.70 -8.24
C THR A 128 -16.90 4.67 -6.85
N LYS A 129 -18.20 5.02 -6.80
CA LYS A 129 -19.02 4.89 -5.58
C LYS A 129 -19.24 3.43 -5.12
N GLN A 130 -18.83 2.42 -5.91
CA GLN A 130 -19.10 1.00 -5.69
C GLN A 130 -17.86 0.15 -5.34
N GLY A 131 -16.70 0.79 -5.10
CA GLY A 131 -15.42 0.09 -4.86
C GLY A 131 -14.58 -0.05 -6.13
N TYR A 132 -13.29 -0.35 -5.96
CA TYR A 132 -12.36 -0.57 -7.07
C TYR A 132 -12.58 -1.96 -7.68
N ALA A 133 -12.39 -2.08 -8.99
CA ALA A 133 -12.31 -3.38 -9.62
C ALA A 133 -11.14 -4.17 -9.02
N THR A 134 -11.39 -5.45 -8.79
CA THR A 134 -10.50 -6.35 -8.07
C THR A 134 -9.88 -7.34 -9.05
N THR A 135 -8.56 -7.34 -9.20
CA THR A 135 -7.90 -8.35 -10.05
C THR A 135 -7.65 -9.62 -9.22
N GLY A 136 -8.60 -10.56 -9.29
CA GLY A 136 -8.46 -11.87 -8.64
C GLY A 136 -7.35 -12.73 -9.27
N VAL A 137 -6.75 -13.61 -8.46
CA VAL A 137 -5.72 -14.59 -8.89
C VAL A 137 -6.19 -15.46 -10.07
N LEU A 138 -7.50 -15.71 -10.18
CA LEU A 138 -8.12 -16.43 -11.28
C LEU A 138 -8.00 -15.69 -12.63
N HIS A 139 -8.02 -14.35 -12.64
CA HIS A 139 -7.89 -13.56 -13.86
C HIS A 139 -6.47 -13.65 -14.44
N LEU A 140 -5.46 -13.69 -13.57
CA LEU A 140 -4.04 -13.87 -13.95
C LEU A 140 -3.75 -15.30 -14.43
N LEU A 141 -4.39 -16.31 -13.84
CA LEU A 141 -4.30 -17.70 -14.33
C LEU A 141 -5.02 -17.89 -15.67
N GLY A 142 -6.14 -17.19 -15.89
CA GLY A 142 -6.85 -17.15 -17.16
C GLY A 142 -6.00 -16.59 -18.29
N GLN A 143 -5.37 -15.42 -18.09
CA GLN A 143 -4.46 -14.83 -19.09
C GLN A 143 -3.26 -15.73 -19.42
N LYS A 144 -2.71 -16.43 -18.44
CA LYS A 144 -1.56 -17.33 -18.66
C LYS A 144 -1.92 -18.62 -19.41
N LEU A 145 -3.18 -19.05 -19.37
CA LEU A 145 -3.68 -20.22 -20.10
C LEU A 145 -4.32 -19.86 -21.45
N SER A 146 -4.77 -18.62 -21.65
CA SER A 146 -5.42 -18.20 -22.89
C SER A 146 -4.48 -17.70 -23.99
N GLY A 147 -3.19 -17.48 -23.72
CA GLY A 147 -2.20 -17.20 -24.77
C GLY A 147 -2.54 -16.03 -25.69
N TRP A 148 -3.10 -14.96 -25.13
CA TRP A 148 -3.30 -13.65 -25.76
C TRP A 148 -2.78 -12.57 -24.82
#